data_AF-A0A814QTP4-F1
#
_entry.id   AF-A0A814QTP4-F1
#
_cell.length_a   1.000
_cell.length_b   1.000
_cell.length_c   1.000
_cell.angle_alpha   90.00
_cell.angle_beta   90.00
_cell.angle_gamma   90.00
#
_symmetry.space_group_name_H-M   'P 1'
#
loop_
_entity.id
_entity.type
_entity.pdbx_description
1 polymer ?
#
loop_
_entity_poly.entity_id
_entity_poly.type
_entity_poly.pdbx_seq_one_letter_code
_entity_poly.pdbx_strand_id
1 'polypeptide(L)'
;MFDDSTGLKEVWRVAFQNEQVINIYTRLSSDRVHSAGIVLGDRSVLYKYTNPNLIAVVTEGIDYQKVPFVSIYLLDTVTGSLKLSHTHKRVKSPVHVVLAENWIVYTYYNQRYRRYEAVSSSLFEGEAQYNYSSFSSFDPIEPVIQSKAYILPYGVNAIQVTTTEKGITSRDIIMAVPNGMLIEIPWMLFDPRRPFDLTSMDREEGLIMYTPDIMVNFESVINYYKQVYNIRGIHTVSTGLESTSVVFAYGLDMFFTRVFPSRLFDQLKDDFDFMFIGWSTVAFVVGSFIAKRYAAIHQTKKAWK
;
A
#
# COMPACT_ATOMS: atom_id res chain seq x y z
N MET A 1 2.43 -50.62 -7.54
CA MET A 1 3.70 -50.14 -8.10
C MET A 1 3.49 -48.66 -8.37
N PHE A 2 3.75 -47.82 -7.37
CA PHE A 2 3.62 -46.37 -7.50
C PHE A 2 4.96 -45.88 -8.06
N ASP A 3 4.91 -45.20 -9.19
CA ASP A 3 6.09 -44.69 -9.89
C ASP A 3 6.74 -43.58 -9.04
N ASP A 4 8.00 -43.77 -8.69
CA ASP A 4 8.83 -42.93 -7.81
C ASP A 4 9.35 -41.67 -8.57
N SER A 5 8.61 -41.20 -9.57
CA SER A 5 9.08 -40.25 -10.59
C SER A 5 8.80 -38.77 -10.27
N THR A 6 8.62 -38.40 -8.99
CA THR A 6 8.61 -36.99 -8.57
C THR A 6 10.02 -36.43 -8.47
N GLY A 7 10.71 -36.33 -9.61
CA GLY A 7 12.03 -35.69 -9.71
C GLY A 7 11.91 -34.17 -9.85
N LEU A 8 12.63 -33.41 -9.03
CA LEU A 8 12.79 -31.97 -9.22
C LEU A 8 13.72 -31.72 -10.42
N LYS A 9 13.31 -30.88 -11.36
CA LYS A 9 14.10 -30.46 -12.51
C LYS A 9 14.49 -29.00 -12.37
N GLU A 10 15.75 -28.68 -12.60
CA GLU A 10 16.21 -27.29 -12.70
C GLU A 10 15.57 -26.62 -13.93
N VAL A 11 14.81 -25.56 -13.71
CA VAL A 11 14.11 -24.80 -14.76
C VAL A 11 14.95 -23.59 -15.20
N TRP A 12 15.43 -22.81 -14.22
CA TRP A 12 16.24 -21.62 -14.46
C TRP A 12 17.20 -21.38 -13.29
N ARG A 13 18.26 -20.62 -13.55
CA ARG A 13 19.23 -20.18 -12.55
C ARG A 13 19.66 -18.75 -12.85
N VAL A 14 19.58 -17.89 -11.84
CA VAL A 14 20.13 -16.53 -11.88
C VAL A 14 21.34 -16.49 -10.97
N ALA A 15 22.46 -15.98 -11.48
CA ALA A 15 23.69 -15.81 -10.73
C ALA A 15 24.04 -14.31 -10.63
N PHE A 16 24.17 -13.80 -9.41
CA PHE A 16 24.62 -12.43 -9.15
C PHE A 16 26.14 -12.44 -9.04
N GLN A 17 26.83 -11.90 -10.05
CA GLN A 17 28.29 -11.91 -10.10
C GLN A 17 28.86 -10.85 -9.14
N ASN A 18 29.77 -11.27 -8.25
CA ASN A 18 30.45 -10.38 -7.29
C ASN A 18 29.51 -9.65 -6.31
N GLU A 19 28.29 -10.15 -6.13
CA GLU A 19 27.31 -9.62 -5.19
C GLU A 19 26.86 -10.73 -4.23
N GLN A 20 26.64 -10.37 -2.97
CA GLN A 20 26.10 -11.25 -1.94
C GLN A 20 24.62 -10.96 -1.75
N VAL A 21 23.79 -12.01 -1.78
CA VAL A 21 22.36 -11.89 -1.47
C VAL A 21 22.20 -11.66 0.03
N ILE A 22 21.58 -10.55 0.41
CA ILE A 22 21.33 -10.20 1.82
C ILE A 22 20.01 -10.79 2.25
N ASN A 23 18.93 -10.45 1.53
CA ASN A 23 17.56 -10.79 1.86
C ASN A 23 16.73 -10.96 0.59
N ILE A 24 15.68 -11.77 0.70
CA ILE A 24 14.66 -11.97 -0.32
C ILE A 24 13.32 -11.60 0.29
N TYR A 25 12.57 -10.76 -0.39
CA TYR A 25 11.26 -10.29 0.03
C TYR A 25 10.20 -10.79 -0.95
N THR A 26 9.12 -11.30 -0.42
CA THR A 26 7.97 -11.78 -1.19
C THR A 26 6.76 -10.92 -0.89
N ARG A 27 5.77 -10.98 -1.79
CA ARG A 27 4.44 -10.47 -1.50
C ARG A 27 3.80 -11.25 -0.34
N LEU A 28 2.97 -10.58 0.46
CA LEU A 28 2.16 -11.26 1.47
C LEU A 28 1.14 -12.19 0.81
N SER A 29 0.99 -13.42 1.31
CA SER A 29 0.03 -14.38 0.76
C SER A 29 -1.43 -13.95 0.96
N SER A 30 -1.70 -13.11 1.96
CA SER A 30 -3.01 -12.50 2.23
C SER A 30 -3.29 -11.28 1.35
N ASP A 31 -2.34 -10.83 0.53
CA ASP A 31 -2.49 -9.65 -0.30
C ASP A 31 -3.48 -9.90 -1.46
N ARG A 32 -4.60 -9.19 -1.44
CA ARG A 32 -5.63 -9.22 -2.49
C ARG A 32 -5.65 -7.92 -3.30
N VAL A 33 -5.80 -8.04 -4.62
CA VAL A 33 -6.00 -6.89 -5.52
C VAL A 33 -7.47 -6.78 -5.86
N HIS A 34 -8.11 -5.66 -5.52
CA HIS A 34 -9.50 -5.42 -5.89
C HIS A 34 -9.64 -4.80 -7.29
N SER A 35 -8.80 -3.82 -7.63
CA SER A 35 -8.86 -3.11 -8.91
C SER A 35 -7.67 -3.44 -9.80
N ALA A 36 -7.95 -3.98 -10.99
CA ALA A 36 -6.94 -4.31 -12.00
C ALA A 36 -6.30 -3.07 -12.65
N GLY A 37 -6.95 -1.91 -12.57
CA GLY A 37 -6.48 -0.68 -13.19
C GLY A 37 -6.74 0.56 -12.33
N ILE A 38 -6.12 1.66 -12.73
CA ILE A 38 -6.30 2.99 -12.18
C ILE A 38 -6.98 3.84 -13.24
N VAL A 39 -8.01 4.60 -12.85
CA VAL A 39 -8.70 5.52 -13.76
C VAL A 39 -7.90 6.83 -13.82
N LEU A 40 -7.48 7.20 -15.02
CA LEU A 40 -6.75 8.44 -15.29
C LEU A 40 -7.71 9.63 -15.43
N GLY A 41 -7.20 10.86 -15.37
CA GLY A 41 -8.02 12.08 -15.49
C GLY A 41 -8.81 12.16 -16.81
N ASP A 42 -8.27 11.63 -17.90
CA ASP A 42 -8.94 11.54 -19.20
C ASP A 42 -9.98 10.40 -19.29
N ARG A 43 -10.26 9.70 -18.17
CA ARG A 43 -11.13 8.52 -18.05
C ARG A 43 -10.61 7.27 -18.74
N SER A 44 -9.36 7.28 -19.23
CA SER A 44 -8.69 6.06 -19.64
C SER A 44 -8.28 5.23 -18.43
N VAL A 45 -7.87 3.99 -18.66
CA VAL A 45 -7.48 3.06 -17.59
C VAL A 45 -6.02 2.68 -17.76
N LEU A 46 -5.24 2.90 -16.71
CA LEU A 46 -3.88 2.40 -16.60
C LEU A 46 -3.89 1.06 -15.87
N TYR A 47 -3.65 -0.03 -16.58
CA TYR A 47 -3.65 -1.37 -16.01
C TYR A 47 -2.40 -1.64 -15.19
N LYS A 48 -2.60 -2.22 -14.00
CA LYS A 48 -1.55 -2.57 -13.06
C LYS A 48 -0.93 -3.91 -13.44
N TYR A 49 0.39 -3.99 -13.43
CA TYR A 49 1.08 -5.26 -13.59
C TYR A 49 1.11 -6.01 -12.26
N THR A 50 0.25 -7.01 -12.10
CA THR A 50 0.01 -7.69 -10.81
C THR A 50 0.45 -9.15 -10.83
N ASN A 51 1.74 -9.38 -11.04
CA ASN A 51 2.32 -10.72 -11.04
C ASN A 51 2.45 -11.26 -9.60
N PRO A 52 1.77 -12.37 -9.22
CA PRO A 52 1.82 -12.93 -7.87
C PRO A 52 3.14 -13.65 -7.56
N ASN A 53 3.92 -13.97 -8.59
CA ASN A 53 5.15 -14.77 -8.51
C ASN A 53 6.41 -13.89 -8.39
N LEU A 54 6.24 -12.58 -8.18
CA LEU A 54 7.35 -11.64 -8.03
C LEU A 54 8.01 -11.73 -6.67
N ILE A 55 9.34 -11.68 -6.67
CA ILE A 55 10.18 -11.53 -5.49
C ILE A 55 11.15 -10.38 -5.68
N ALA A 56 11.45 -9.64 -4.61
CA ALA A 56 12.56 -8.71 -4.60
C ALA A 56 13.77 -9.35 -3.92
N VAL A 57 14.86 -9.43 -4.65
CA VAL A 57 16.16 -9.88 -4.14
C VAL A 57 17.02 -8.64 -3.90
N VAL A 58 17.51 -8.51 -2.68
CA VAL A 58 18.44 -7.44 -2.30
C VAL A 58 19.84 -8.03 -2.21
N THR A 59 20.77 -7.42 -2.93
CA THR A 59 22.16 -7.83 -2.96
C THR A 59 23.07 -6.68 -2.53
N GLU A 60 24.22 -7.04 -1.97
CA GLU A 60 25.29 -6.11 -1.63
C GLU A 60 26.57 -6.47 -2.37
N GLY A 61 27.26 -5.46 -2.85
CA GLY A 61 28.51 -5.63 -3.56
C GLY A 61 29.48 -4.48 -3.29
N ILE A 62 30.71 -4.67 -3.71
CA ILE A 62 31.74 -3.65 -3.66
C ILE A 62 32.22 -3.44 -5.10
N ASP A 63 32.06 -2.22 -5.59
CA ASP A 63 32.52 -1.83 -6.94
C ASP A 63 34.05 -1.87 -7.01
N TYR A 64 34.64 -1.88 -8.21
CA TYR A 64 36.09 -1.90 -8.43
C TYR A 64 36.82 -0.76 -7.71
N GLN A 65 36.13 0.36 -7.49
CA GLN A 65 36.62 1.52 -6.74
C GLN A 65 36.51 1.36 -5.21
N LYS A 66 36.24 0.16 -4.69
CA LYS A 66 35.97 -0.13 -3.28
C LYS A 66 34.78 0.64 -2.70
N VAL A 67 33.81 0.99 -3.55
CA VAL A 67 32.58 1.69 -3.13
C VAL A 67 31.49 0.65 -2.89
N PRO A 68 30.90 0.59 -1.68
CA PRO A 68 29.79 -0.32 -1.42
C PRO A 68 28.56 0.11 -2.23
N PHE A 69 27.84 -0.86 -2.76
CA PHE A 69 26.56 -0.65 -3.44
C PHE A 69 25.56 -1.72 -3.04
N VAL A 70 24.28 -1.35 -3.11
CA VAL A 70 23.15 -2.28 -2.95
C VAL A 70 22.42 -2.34 -4.28
N SER A 71 22.12 -3.53 -4.76
CA SER A 71 21.22 -3.72 -5.90
C SER A 71 19.92 -4.39 -5.47
N ILE A 72 18.83 -3.99 -6.10
CA ILE A 72 17.48 -4.52 -5.87
C ILE A 72 16.97 -5.05 -7.19
N TYR A 73 16.71 -6.35 -7.22
CA TYR A 73 16.23 -7.08 -8.38
C TYR A 73 14.82 -7.57 -8.13
N LEU A 74 13.88 -7.20 -9.00
CA LEU A 74 12.54 -7.78 -9.02
C LEU A 74 12.52 -8.90 -10.06
N LEU A 75 12.36 -10.14 -9.60
CA LEU A 75 12.42 -11.34 -10.41
C LEU A 75 11.07 -12.05 -10.39
N ASP A 76 10.70 -12.63 -11.53
CA ASP A 76 9.64 -13.63 -11.58
C ASP A 76 10.20 -15.00 -11.20
N THR A 77 9.61 -15.63 -10.18
CA THR A 77 10.03 -16.95 -9.69
C THR A 77 9.71 -18.11 -10.64
N VAL A 78 8.75 -17.94 -11.56
CA VAL A 78 8.37 -19.00 -12.51
C VAL A 78 9.33 -19.03 -13.69
N THR A 79 9.63 -17.88 -14.29
CA THR A 79 10.46 -17.78 -15.50
C THR A 79 11.92 -17.42 -15.22
N GLY A 80 12.24 -16.88 -14.04
CA GLY A 80 13.55 -16.31 -13.74
C GLY A 80 13.81 -14.97 -14.44
N SER A 81 12.78 -14.37 -15.05
CA SER A 81 12.91 -13.11 -15.78
C SER A 81 13.10 -11.93 -14.83
N LEU A 82 14.01 -11.04 -15.19
CA LEU A 82 14.29 -9.81 -14.47
C LEU A 82 13.38 -8.69 -14.94
N LYS A 83 12.50 -8.21 -14.05
CA LYS A 83 11.54 -7.15 -14.34
C LYS A 83 12.05 -5.78 -13.94
N LEU A 84 12.77 -5.67 -12.82
CA LEU A 84 13.34 -4.41 -12.34
C LEU A 84 14.75 -4.62 -11.80
N SER A 85 15.66 -3.71 -12.10
CA SER A 85 17.01 -3.67 -11.53
C SER A 85 17.39 -2.25 -11.15
N HIS A 86 17.54 -1.98 -9.86
CA HIS A 86 18.02 -0.71 -9.33
C HIS A 86 19.32 -0.91 -8.56
N THR A 87 20.37 -0.17 -8.91
CA THR A 87 21.66 -0.22 -8.21
C THR A 87 21.99 1.13 -7.58
N HIS A 88 22.19 1.14 -6.27
CA HIS A 88 22.49 2.33 -5.48
C HIS A 88 23.91 2.26 -4.92
N LYS A 89 24.77 3.19 -5.36
CA LYS A 89 26.15 3.31 -4.85
C LYS A 89 26.19 4.12 -3.56
N ARG A 90 27.19 3.84 -2.71
CA ARG A 90 27.40 4.51 -1.40
C ARG A 90 26.19 4.35 -0.49
N VAL A 91 25.68 3.12 -0.41
CA VAL A 91 24.57 2.76 0.48
C VAL A 91 25.08 1.89 1.61
N LYS A 92 24.48 2.04 2.78
CA LYS A 92 24.75 1.21 3.96
C LYS A 92 23.51 0.37 4.29
N SER A 93 23.71 -0.92 4.57
CA SER A 93 22.70 -1.79 5.19
C SER A 93 22.33 -1.37 6.62
N PRO A 94 21.15 -1.78 7.13
CA PRO A 94 20.15 -2.67 6.50
C PRO A 94 19.29 -1.97 5.45
N VAL A 95 18.77 -2.75 4.50
CA VAL A 95 17.77 -2.32 3.51
C VAL A 95 16.46 -3.05 3.77
N HIS A 96 15.39 -2.27 3.93
CA HIS A 96 14.07 -2.78 4.21
C HIS A 96 13.18 -2.60 2.98
N VAL A 97 12.49 -3.66 2.57
CA VAL A 97 11.69 -3.70 1.34
C VAL A 97 10.29 -4.21 1.66
N VAL A 98 9.27 -3.63 1.02
CA VAL A 98 7.93 -4.19 0.94
C VAL A 98 7.49 -4.27 -0.51
N LEU A 99 6.91 -5.41 -0.87
CA LEU A 99 6.15 -5.58 -2.10
C LEU A 99 4.67 -5.69 -1.75
N ALA A 100 3.86 -4.88 -2.41
CA ALA A 100 2.41 -4.92 -2.28
C ALA A 100 1.79 -4.63 -3.64
N GLU A 101 0.73 -5.37 -3.98
CA GLU A 101 -0.04 -5.14 -5.21
C GLU A 101 0.83 -5.16 -6.48
N ASN A 102 1.09 -3.98 -7.07
CA ASN A 102 1.89 -3.75 -8.27
C ASN A 102 3.10 -2.84 -8.01
N TRP A 103 3.45 -2.61 -6.74
CA TRP A 103 4.49 -1.67 -6.37
C TRP A 103 5.45 -2.26 -5.33
N ILE A 104 6.63 -1.67 -5.30
CA ILE A 104 7.70 -1.97 -4.36
C ILE A 104 8.17 -0.68 -3.72
N VAL A 105 8.32 -0.70 -2.40
CA VAL A 105 8.95 0.39 -1.65
C VAL A 105 10.13 -0.19 -0.89
N TYR A 106 11.25 0.49 -0.96
CA TYR A 106 12.42 0.12 -0.17
C TYR A 106 13.11 1.34 0.41
N THR A 107 13.75 1.14 1.56
CA THR A 107 14.43 2.19 2.31
C THR A 107 15.87 1.80 2.59
N TYR A 108 16.76 2.79 2.55
CA TYR A 108 18.18 2.60 2.79
C TYR A 108 18.84 3.88 3.30
N TYR A 109 20.06 3.76 3.84
CA TYR A 109 20.85 4.91 4.26
C TYR A 109 21.87 5.31 3.17
N ASN A 110 21.72 6.52 2.63
CA ASN A 110 22.62 7.08 1.63
C ASN A 110 23.85 7.70 2.30
N GLN A 111 25.03 7.11 2.12
CA GLN A 111 26.27 7.58 2.73
C GLN A 111 26.82 8.85 2.06
N ARG A 112 26.47 9.11 0.79
CA ARG A 112 26.90 10.32 0.09
C ARG A 112 26.24 11.56 0.67
N TYR A 113 24.94 11.49 0.91
CA TYR A 113 24.13 12.61 1.42
C TYR A 113 23.86 12.53 2.93
N ARG A 114 24.26 11.44 3.59
CA ARG A 114 24.10 11.19 5.04
C ARG A 114 22.64 11.29 5.49
N ARG A 115 21.73 10.68 4.74
CA ARG A 115 20.29 10.71 4.99
C ARG A 115 19.64 9.39 4.64
N TYR A 116 18.46 9.15 5.21
CA TYR A 116 17.62 8.02 4.83
C TYR A 116 16.82 8.37 3.57
N GLU A 117 16.78 7.44 2.64
CA GLU A 117 16.03 7.57 1.41
C GLU A 117 15.10 6.38 1.27
N ALA A 118 13.92 6.64 0.71
CA ALA A 118 12.97 5.64 0.29
C ALA A 118 12.83 5.73 -1.22
N VAL A 119 12.73 4.61 -1.92
CA VAL A 119 12.42 4.60 -3.34
C VAL A 119 11.18 3.74 -3.54
N SER A 120 10.23 4.30 -4.27
CA SER A 120 9.04 3.57 -4.71
C SER A 120 9.14 3.31 -6.21
N SER A 121 8.70 2.13 -6.62
CA SER A 121 8.54 1.78 -8.02
C SER A 121 7.18 1.10 -8.21
N SER A 122 6.39 1.59 -9.16
CA SER A 122 5.10 0.99 -9.55
C SER A 122 5.21 0.40 -10.95
N LEU A 123 4.60 -0.76 -11.14
CA LEU A 123 4.63 -1.54 -12.37
C LEU A 123 3.26 -1.53 -13.05
N PHE A 124 3.23 -1.25 -14.35
CA PHE A 124 2.02 -1.11 -15.16
C PHE A 124 2.13 -1.94 -16.44
N GLU A 125 1.00 -2.44 -16.93
CA GLU A 125 0.92 -3.07 -18.27
C GLU A 125 0.79 -2.00 -19.37
N GLY A 126 0.14 -0.88 -19.03
CA GLY A 126 -0.14 0.22 -19.96
C GLY A 126 -1.65 0.47 -20.08
N GLU A 127 -2.08 1.02 -21.22
CA GLU A 127 -3.49 1.37 -21.49
C GLU A 127 -4.34 0.16 -21.90
N ALA A 128 -3.71 -0.94 -22.32
CA ALA A 128 -4.36 -2.17 -22.72
C ALA A 128 -3.90 -3.33 -21.82
N GLN A 129 -4.86 -4.15 -21.38
CA GLN A 129 -4.58 -5.36 -20.63
C GLN A 129 -4.36 -6.53 -21.60
N TYR A 130 -3.33 -7.34 -21.37
CA TYR A 130 -3.07 -8.50 -22.23
C TYR A 130 -4.12 -9.60 -22.04
N ASN A 131 -4.45 -9.92 -20.78
CA ASN A 131 -5.45 -10.93 -20.44
C ASN A 131 -6.27 -10.50 -19.22
N TYR A 132 -7.60 -10.50 -19.38
CA TYR A 132 -8.56 -10.09 -18.36
C TYR A 132 -8.89 -11.19 -17.34
N SER A 133 -8.65 -12.46 -17.70
CA SER A 133 -9.18 -13.61 -16.95
C SER A 133 -8.19 -14.21 -15.97
N SER A 134 -6.93 -14.31 -16.38
CA SER A 134 -5.88 -15.00 -15.65
C SER A 134 -4.52 -14.41 -15.99
N PHE A 135 -3.62 -14.44 -15.01
CA PHE A 135 -2.24 -14.03 -15.17
C PHE A 135 -1.37 -15.26 -15.39
N SER A 136 -0.49 -15.22 -16.40
CA SER A 136 0.54 -16.23 -16.63
C SER A 136 1.91 -15.57 -16.71
N SER A 137 2.86 -16.08 -15.92
CA SER A 137 4.26 -15.63 -15.93
C SER A 137 4.97 -15.85 -17.28
N PHE A 138 4.42 -16.71 -18.15
CA PHE A 138 4.97 -16.98 -19.48
C PHE A 138 4.47 -16.01 -20.56
N ASP A 139 3.50 -15.16 -20.22
CA ASP A 139 2.99 -14.17 -21.16
C ASP A 139 4.11 -13.13 -21.44
N PRO A 140 4.30 -12.70 -22.71
CA PRO A 140 5.39 -11.84 -23.11
C PRO A 140 5.15 -10.36 -22.75
N ILE A 141 4.73 -10.10 -21.51
CA ILE A 141 4.39 -8.78 -20.99
C ILE A 141 5.59 -8.25 -20.20
N GLU A 142 6.12 -7.12 -20.65
CA GLU A 142 7.11 -6.36 -19.89
C GLU A 142 6.45 -5.14 -19.25
N PRO A 143 6.58 -4.96 -17.93
CA PRO A 143 5.94 -3.87 -17.23
C PRO A 143 6.61 -2.53 -17.54
N VAL A 144 5.78 -1.50 -17.71
CA VAL A 144 6.20 -0.10 -17.67
C VAL A 144 6.38 0.30 -16.21
N ILE A 145 7.58 0.75 -15.87
CA ILE A 145 7.97 1.02 -14.48
C ILE A 145 8.15 2.51 -14.28
N GLN A 146 7.46 3.05 -13.29
CA GLN A 146 7.64 4.42 -12.83
C GLN A 146 8.24 4.41 -11.44
N SER A 147 9.33 5.15 -11.24
CA SER A 147 10.07 5.16 -9.98
C SER A 147 10.32 6.57 -9.49
N LYS A 148 10.21 6.77 -8.17
CA LYS A 148 10.59 8.02 -7.51
C LYS A 148 11.30 7.76 -6.19
N ALA A 149 12.20 8.67 -5.86
CA ALA A 149 12.95 8.65 -4.61
C ALA A 149 12.39 9.72 -3.67
N TYR A 150 12.43 9.44 -2.37
CA TYR A 150 11.97 10.29 -1.30
C TYR A 150 13.01 10.29 -0.19
N ILE A 151 12.99 11.33 0.62
CA ILE A 151 13.86 11.52 1.77
C ILE A 151 13.02 11.22 3.01
N LEU A 152 13.57 10.41 3.90
CA LEU A 152 12.95 10.09 5.18
C LEU A 152 13.67 10.84 6.32
N PRO A 153 12.93 11.38 7.30
CA PRO A 153 13.52 12.09 8.44
C PRO A 153 14.21 11.13 9.43
N TYR A 154 13.80 9.87 9.45
CA TYR A 154 14.28 8.86 10.40
C TYR A 154 14.68 7.58 9.67
N GLY A 155 15.52 6.77 10.34
CA GLY A 155 15.81 5.40 9.90
C GLY A 155 14.63 4.48 10.13
N VAL A 156 14.66 3.31 9.50
CA VAL A 156 13.62 2.29 9.60
C VAL A 156 14.25 1.00 10.14
N ASN A 157 13.62 0.36 11.12
CA ASN A 157 14.01 -0.94 11.65
C ASN A 157 13.19 -2.08 11.04
N ALA A 158 11.93 -1.81 10.73
CA ALA A 158 11.01 -2.74 10.09
C ALA A 158 9.94 -1.96 9.32
N ILE A 159 9.46 -2.54 8.24
CA ILE A 159 8.46 -1.95 7.36
C ILE A 159 7.46 -3.04 6.99
N GLN A 160 6.18 -2.68 6.92
CA GLN A 160 5.13 -3.58 6.47
C GLN A 160 3.95 -2.78 5.89
N VAL A 161 3.13 -3.42 5.07
CA VAL A 161 1.93 -2.79 4.49
C VAL A 161 0.66 -3.36 5.12
N THR A 162 -0.35 -2.51 5.34
CA THR A 162 -1.66 -2.93 5.83
C THR A 162 -2.37 -3.82 4.82
N THR A 163 -3.02 -4.88 5.29
CA THR A 163 -3.76 -5.83 4.43
C THR A 163 -5.21 -5.94 4.89
N THR A 164 -6.13 -5.92 3.94
CA THR A 164 -7.57 -6.08 4.18
C THR A 164 -8.10 -7.28 3.37
N GLU A 165 -9.31 -7.74 3.68
CA GLU A 165 -9.82 -9.01 3.14
C GLU A 165 -10.00 -8.97 1.62
N LYS A 166 -10.50 -7.85 1.09
CA LYS A 166 -10.75 -7.65 -0.34
C LYS A 166 -9.71 -6.75 -1.01
N GLY A 167 -8.94 -5.98 -0.24
CA GLY A 167 -7.97 -5.04 -0.79
C GLY A 167 -8.61 -3.84 -1.49
N ILE A 168 -9.79 -3.42 -1.02
CA ILE A 168 -10.53 -2.23 -1.48
C ILE A 168 -9.99 -0.98 -0.79
N THR A 169 -9.76 -1.06 0.52
CA THR A 169 -9.23 0.02 1.35
C THR A 169 -7.85 0.46 0.86
N SER A 170 -7.53 1.75 1.01
CA SER A 170 -6.18 2.25 0.75
C SER A 170 -5.14 1.48 1.56
N ARG A 171 -3.96 1.28 0.98
CA ARG A 171 -2.85 0.63 1.67
C ARG A 171 -1.97 1.66 2.31
N ASP A 172 -1.72 1.48 3.59
CA ASP A 172 -0.79 2.32 4.33
C ASP A 172 0.46 1.51 4.64
N ILE A 173 1.59 2.21 4.66
CA ILE A 173 2.90 1.65 4.98
C ILE A 173 3.15 1.94 6.46
N ILE A 174 3.31 0.88 7.24
CA ILE A 174 3.70 0.96 8.64
C ILE A 174 5.22 0.89 8.72
N MET A 175 5.84 1.94 9.27
CA MET A 175 7.27 2.03 9.51
C MET A 175 7.56 2.01 11.01
N ALA A 176 8.41 1.09 11.44
CA ALA A 176 9.01 1.11 12.76
C ALA A 176 10.31 1.92 12.73
N VAL A 177 10.36 3.00 13.50
CA VAL A 177 11.54 3.85 13.61
C VAL A 177 12.36 3.49 14.87
N PRO A 178 13.69 3.75 14.88
CA PRO A 178 14.59 3.37 15.98
C PRO A 178 14.20 3.91 17.37
N ASN A 179 13.49 5.04 17.43
CA ASN A 179 13.02 5.64 18.69
C ASN A 179 11.81 4.90 19.31
N GLY A 180 11.36 3.82 18.68
CA GLY A 180 10.26 2.99 19.12
C GLY A 180 8.86 3.47 18.73
N MET A 181 8.75 4.48 17.87
CA MET A 181 7.48 4.86 17.26
C MET A 181 7.12 3.93 16.09
N LEU A 182 5.83 3.68 15.94
CA LEU A 182 5.24 3.04 14.76
C LEU A 182 4.47 4.11 14.01
N ILE A 183 4.87 4.40 12.77
CA ILE A 183 4.29 5.47 11.95
C ILE A 183 3.52 4.83 10.82
N GLU A 184 2.26 5.23 10.66
CA GLU A 184 1.42 4.91 9.51
C GLU A 184 1.61 6.02 8.46
N ILE A 185 1.96 5.64 7.23
CA ILE A 185 2.14 6.56 6.11
C ILE A 185 1.30 6.09 4.92
N PRO A 186 0.35 6.92 4.44
CA PRO A 186 -0.47 6.56 3.29
C PRO A 186 0.35 6.31 2.01
N TRP A 187 -0.01 5.28 1.24
CA TRP A 187 0.64 4.98 -0.06
C TRP A 187 0.68 6.18 -1.01
N MET A 188 -0.35 7.04 -0.97
CA MET A 188 -0.43 8.24 -1.81
C MET A 188 0.80 9.16 -1.66
N LEU A 189 1.48 9.15 -0.51
CA LEU A 189 2.73 9.92 -0.33
C LEU A 189 3.93 9.27 -1.04
N PHE A 190 3.92 7.96 -1.25
CA PHE A 190 4.97 7.22 -1.96
C PHE A 190 4.64 6.95 -3.43
N ASP A 191 3.51 7.45 -3.95
CA ASP A 191 3.14 7.19 -5.33
C ASP A 191 4.16 7.82 -6.32
N PRO A 192 4.85 7.01 -7.15
CA PRO A 192 5.81 7.52 -8.13
C PRO A 192 5.15 8.33 -9.25
N ARG A 193 3.82 8.34 -9.37
CA ARG A 193 3.07 9.11 -10.37
C ARG A 193 2.90 10.58 -10.04
N ARG A 194 3.22 10.97 -8.79
CA ARG A 194 3.13 12.38 -8.34
C ARG A 194 3.88 13.32 -9.30
N PRO A 195 3.21 14.26 -9.98
CA PRO A 195 3.87 15.13 -10.95
C PRO A 195 4.70 16.22 -10.26
N PHE A 196 5.67 16.81 -10.95
CA PHE A 196 6.40 17.99 -10.43
C PHE A 196 5.51 19.24 -10.44
N ASP A 197 4.74 19.42 -11.52
CA ASP A 197 3.77 20.50 -11.67
C ASP A 197 2.37 19.91 -11.85
N LEU A 198 1.39 20.42 -11.10
CA LEU A 198 0.02 19.87 -11.11
C LEU A 198 -0.77 20.36 -12.33
N THR A 199 -1.10 19.45 -13.25
CA THR A 199 -2.03 19.70 -14.34
C THR A 199 -3.49 19.53 -13.90
N SER A 200 -4.45 19.87 -14.76
CA SER A 200 -5.88 19.62 -14.50
C SER A 200 -6.20 18.12 -14.43
N MET A 201 -5.59 17.32 -15.30
CA MET A 201 -5.78 15.86 -15.35
C MET A 201 -5.27 15.19 -14.08
N ASP A 202 -4.11 15.61 -13.56
CA ASP A 202 -3.56 15.08 -12.32
C ASP A 202 -4.46 15.36 -11.11
N ARG A 203 -5.12 16.53 -11.10
CA ARG A 203 -6.07 16.92 -10.03
C ARG A 203 -7.36 16.11 -10.09
N GLU A 204 -7.84 15.80 -11.29
CA GLU A 204 -9.03 14.94 -11.47
C GLU A 204 -8.77 13.52 -10.96
N GLU A 205 -7.54 13.03 -11.09
CA GLU A 205 -7.11 11.75 -10.51
C GLU A 205 -6.87 11.83 -8.99
N GLY A 206 -6.71 13.03 -8.43
CA GLY A 206 -6.40 13.24 -7.02
C GLY A 206 -4.92 13.11 -6.68
N LEU A 207 -4.03 13.21 -7.67
CA LEU A 207 -2.58 13.19 -7.43
C LEU A 207 -2.14 14.48 -6.72
N ILE A 208 -1.19 14.30 -5.82
CA ILE A 208 -0.53 15.40 -5.11
C ILE A 208 0.82 15.72 -5.78
N MET A 209 1.22 16.98 -5.72
CA MET A 209 2.53 17.43 -6.23
C MET A 209 3.64 16.62 -5.57
N TYR A 210 4.66 16.24 -6.33
CA TYR A 210 5.83 15.56 -5.82
C TYR A 210 6.60 16.47 -4.86
N THR A 211 6.76 15.99 -3.64
CA THR A 211 7.62 16.58 -2.63
C THR A 211 8.59 15.50 -2.19
N PRO A 212 9.91 15.68 -2.38
CA PRO A 212 10.88 14.65 -2.06
C PRO A 212 10.95 14.38 -0.55
N ASP A 213 10.69 15.38 0.29
CA ASP A 213 10.72 15.24 1.74
C ASP A 213 9.39 14.70 2.26
N ILE A 214 9.41 13.54 2.89
CA ILE A 214 8.22 12.96 3.52
C ILE A 214 8.17 13.40 4.97
N MET A 215 7.27 14.35 5.22
CA MET A 215 7.00 14.84 6.57
C MET A 215 6.17 13.81 7.34
N VAL A 216 6.68 13.41 8.51
CA VAL A 216 5.95 12.56 9.44
C VAL A 216 5.13 13.44 10.37
N ASN A 217 3.80 13.27 10.36
CA ASN A 217 2.93 13.88 11.36
C ASN A 217 2.89 12.98 12.61
N PHE A 218 3.03 13.56 13.80
CA PHE A 218 2.91 12.80 15.05
C PHE A 218 1.51 12.21 15.26
N GLU A 219 0.49 12.75 14.60
CA GLU A 219 -0.87 12.17 14.61
C GLU A 219 -0.93 10.82 13.90
N SER A 220 0.02 10.50 13.01
CA SER A 220 0.08 9.19 12.34
C SER A 220 0.87 8.13 13.11
N VAL A 221 1.31 8.44 14.34
CA VAL A 221 1.99 7.51 15.23
C VAL A 221 0.98 6.60 15.94
N ILE A 222 0.89 5.34 15.51
CA ILE A 222 -0.15 4.40 15.94
C ILE A 222 0.03 3.90 17.38
N ASN A 223 1.23 4.00 17.94
CA ASN A 223 1.52 3.58 19.31
C ASN A 223 1.51 4.73 20.34
N TYR A 224 1.18 5.96 19.91
CA TYR A 224 1.05 7.14 20.78
C TYR A 224 2.22 7.29 21.79
N TYR A 225 2.00 7.10 23.09
CA TYR A 225 3.07 7.15 24.12
C TYR A 225 3.78 5.81 24.38
N LYS A 226 3.30 4.70 23.83
CA LYS A 226 3.80 3.34 24.11
C LYS A 226 4.93 2.98 23.15
N GLN A 227 6.12 3.50 23.42
CA GLN A 227 7.32 3.20 22.62
C GLN A 227 7.67 1.71 22.68
N VAL A 228 7.99 1.12 21.52
CA VAL A 228 8.34 -0.29 21.37
C VAL A 228 9.75 -0.36 20.82
N TYR A 229 10.72 -0.66 21.68
CA TYR A 229 12.12 -0.61 21.28
C TYR A 229 12.55 -1.87 20.53
N ASN A 230 13.53 -1.69 19.62
CA ASN A 230 14.19 -2.76 18.90
C ASN A 230 13.21 -3.72 18.18
N ILE A 231 12.24 -3.15 17.47
CA ILE A 231 11.31 -3.91 16.61
C ILE A 231 12.12 -4.64 15.54
N ARG A 232 11.91 -5.96 15.45
CA ARG A 232 12.56 -6.83 14.45
C ARG A 232 11.66 -7.09 13.25
N GLY A 233 10.33 -7.04 13.46
CA GLY A 233 9.37 -7.29 12.41
C GLY A 233 7.98 -6.76 12.75
N ILE A 234 7.17 -6.63 11.70
CA ILE A 234 5.77 -6.20 11.77
C ILE A 234 4.95 -7.18 10.93
N HIS A 235 3.88 -7.70 11.53
CA HIS A 235 2.87 -8.49 10.83
C HIS A 235 1.56 -7.70 10.73
N THR A 236 0.96 -7.76 9.56
CA THR A 236 -0.35 -7.20 9.29
C THR A 236 -1.30 -8.32 8.90
N VAL A 237 -2.52 -8.25 9.42
CA VAL A 237 -3.55 -9.26 9.16
C VAL A 237 -4.88 -8.55 8.95
N SER A 238 -5.63 -8.98 7.94
CA SER A 238 -6.97 -8.50 7.69
C SER A 238 -7.93 -8.94 8.80
N THR A 239 -8.94 -8.11 9.06
CA THR A 239 -10.07 -8.51 9.90
C THR A 239 -11.25 -8.92 9.02
N GLY A 240 -12.39 -9.28 9.62
CA GLY A 240 -13.65 -9.47 8.88
C GLY A 240 -14.32 -8.16 8.44
N LEU A 241 -13.74 -7.00 8.76
CA LEU A 241 -14.14 -5.69 8.26
C LEU A 241 -13.10 -5.20 7.27
N GLU A 242 -13.56 -4.67 6.14
CA GLU A 242 -12.67 -4.21 5.06
C GLU A 242 -11.94 -2.92 5.46
N SER A 243 -12.54 -2.08 6.30
CA SER A 243 -11.93 -0.83 6.75
C SER A 243 -10.83 -1.00 7.81
N THR A 244 -10.65 -2.22 8.36
CA THR A 244 -9.78 -2.44 9.52
C THR A 244 -8.73 -3.53 9.27
N SER A 245 -7.48 -3.20 9.62
CA SER A 245 -6.34 -4.12 9.61
C SER A 245 -5.74 -4.19 11.01
N VAL A 246 -5.27 -5.36 11.43
CA VAL A 246 -4.52 -5.52 12.68
C VAL A 246 -3.03 -5.39 12.37
N VAL A 247 -2.32 -4.64 13.19
CA VAL A 247 -0.86 -4.50 13.16
C VAL A 247 -0.28 -5.11 14.43
N PHE A 248 0.63 -6.06 14.27
CA PHE A 248 1.38 -6.68 15.36
C PHE A 248 2.88 -6.44 15.14
N ALA A 249 3.48 -5.61 15.99
CA ALA A 249 4.91 -5.33 16.00
C ALA A 249 5.58 -6.13 17.11
N TYR A 250 6.72 -6.77 16.79
CA TYR A 250 7.46 -7.59 17.74
C TYR A 250 8.96 -7.32 17.66
N GLY A 251 9.62 -7.43 18.82
CA GLY A 251 11.05 -7.16 18.95
C GLY A 251 11.56 -7.49 20.35
N LEU A 252 12.02 -6.48 21.08
CA LEU A 252 12.23 -6.59 22.52
C LEU A 252 10.88 -6.67 23.25
N ASP A 253 9.97 -5.77 22.87
CA ASP A 253 8.59 -5.72 23.35
C ASP A 253 7.63 -6.15 22.24
N MET A 254 6.39 -6.44 22.63
CA MET A 254 5.30 -6.77 21.71
C MET A 254 4.21 -5.70 21.79
N PHE A 255 3.71 -5.28 20.65
CA PHE A 255 2.63 -4.31 20.55
C PHE A 255 1.63 -4.73 19.48
N PHE A 256 0.36 -4.59 19.79
CA PHE A 256 -0.72 -4.86 18.85
C PHE A 256 -1.71 -3.71 18.85
N THR A 257 -2.21 -3.34 17.68
CA THR A 257 -3.29 -2.37 17.52
C THR A 257 -4.07 -2.63 16.25
N ARG A 258 -5.24 -1.98 16.12
CA ARG A 258 -6.00 -1.92 14.87
C ARG A 258 -5.71 -0.58 14.20
N VAL A 259 -5.59 -0.60 12.88
CA VAL A 259 -5.39 0.58 12.03
C VAL A 259 -6.52 0.66 11.01
N PHE A 260 -6.81 1.88 10.55
CA PHE A 260 -7.95 2.20 9.71
C PHE A 260 -7.52 3.09 8.53
N PRO A 261 -6.84 2.55 7.50
CA PRO A 261 -6.20 3.34 6.46
C PRO A 261 -7.14 4.33 5.73
N SER A 262 -8.37 3.89 5.42
CA SER A 262 -9.41 4.74 4.81
C SER A 262 -10.51 5.18 5.78
N ARG A 263 -10.23 5.16 7.09
CA ARG A 263 -11.21 5.34 8.18
C ARG A 263 -12.29 4.24 8.18
N LEU A 264 -13.11 4.23 9.23
CA LEU A 264 -14.21 3.29 9.43
C LEU A 264 -15.39 3.61 8.50
N PHE A 265 -15.39 3.09 7.27
CA PHE A 265 -16.49 3.29 6.30
C PHE A 265 -17.54 2.18 6.30
N ASP A 266 -17.22 1.01 6.86
CA ASP A 266 -18.12 -0.15 6.98
C ASP A 266 -18.72 -0.29 8.39
N GLN A 267 -18.41 0.66 9.28
CA GLN A 267 -18.98 0.75 10.62
C GLN A 267 -19.66 2.12 10.80
N LEU A 268 -20.76 2.14 11.55
CA LEU A 268 -21.37 3.38 11.98
C LEU A 268 -20.40 4.12 12.92
N LYS A 269 -20.36 5.45 12.82
CA LYS A 269 -19.51 6.24 13.70
C LYS A 269 -19.89 6.05 15.17
N ASP A 270 -18.89 6.05 16.04
CA ASP A 270 -19.10 5.94 17.49
C ASP A 270 -19.83 7.17 18.06
N ASP A 271 -19.73 8.34 17.40
CA ASP A 271 -20.36 9.61 17.79
C ASP A 271 -21.73 9.84 17.12
N PHE A 272 -22.35 8.79 16.58
CA PHE A 272 -23.62 8.93 15.87
C PHE A 272 -24.78 9.34 16.80
N ASP A 273 -25.45 10.44 16.47
CA ASP A 273 -26.57 10.96 17.27
C ASP A 273 -27.89 10.24 16.95
N PHE A 274 -28.07 9.09 17.61
CA PHE A 274 -29.31 8.31 17.53
C PHE A 274 -30.53 9.08 18.05
N MET A 275 -30.34 9.98 19.03
CA MET A 275 -31.44 10.74 19.63
C MET A 275 -32.00 11.77 18.66
N PHE A 276 -31.13 12.47 17.94
CA PHE A 276 -31.55 13.44 16.93
C PHE A 276 -32.39 12.79 15.82
N ILE A 277 -31.97 11.63 15.30
CA ILE A 277 -32.73 10.91 14.27
C ILE A 277 -34.04 10.36 14.82
N GLY A 278 -34.02 9.84 16.06
CA GLY A 278 -35.23 9.40 16.76
C GLY A 278 -36.26 10.52 16.89
N TRP A 279 -35.85 11.67 17.44
CA TRP A 279 -36.75 12.81 17.65
C TRP A 279 -37.25 13.44 16.34
N SER A 280 -36.38 13.61 15.34
CA SER A 280 -36.80 14.13 14.04
C SER A 280 -37.81 13.22 13.36
N THR A 281 -37.63 11.90 13.42
CA THR A 281 -38.58 10.93 12.87
C THR A 281 -39.95 11.02 13.55
N VAL A 282 -39.98 11.09 14.88
CA VAL A 282 -41.23 11.28 15.64
C VAL A 282 -41.89 12.61 15.27
N ALA A 283 -41.11 13.69 15.18
CA ALA A 283 -41.63 15.01 14.80
C ALA A 283 -42.22 15.00 13.37
N PHE A 284 -41.58 14.32 12.41
CA PHE A 284 -42.12 14.18 11.05
C PHE A 284 -43.41 13.37 11.02
N VAL A 285 -43.50 12.28 11.79
CA VAL A 285 -44.73 11.47 11.89
C VAL A 285 -45.87 12.30 12.46
N VAL A 286 -45.66 12.96 13.61
CA VAL A 286 -46.67 13.81 14.24
C VAL A 286 -47.07 14.98 13.33
N GLY A 287 -46.09 15.65 12.72
CA GLY A 287 -46.29 16.73 11.77
C GLY A 287 -47.14 16.30 10.57
N SER A 288 -46.90 15.10 10.02
CA SER A 288 -47.67 14.54 8.91
C SER A 288 -49.12 14.26 9.28
N PHE A 289 -49.38 13.70 10.48
CA PHE A 289 -50.74 13.50 10.97
C PHE A 289 -51.50 14.82 11.14
N ILE A 290 -50.84 15.82 11.71
CA ILE A 290 -51.41 17.17 11.88
C ILE A 290 -51.71 17.77 10.51
N ALA A 291 -50.74 17.78 9.59
CA ALA A 291 -50.90 18.31 8.24
C ALA A 291 -52.03 17.61 7.46
N LYS A 292 -52.13 16.27 7.54
CA LYS A 292 -53.21 15.49 6.95
C LYS A 292 -54.58 15.92 7.48
N ARG A 293 -54.68 16.11 8.80
CA ARG A 293 -55.93 16.57 9.43
C ARG A 293 -56.32 17.97 8.96
N TYR A 294 -55.36 18.91 8.93
CA TYR A 294 -55.60 20.27 8.44
C TYR A 294 -55.97 20.29 6.95
N ALA A 295 -55.31 19.49 6.12
CA ALA A 295 -55.61 19.38 4.70
C ALA A 295 -57.03 18.85 4.45
N ALA A 296 -57.46 17.81 5.17
CA ALA A 296 -58.83 17.27 5.07
C ALA A 296 -59.89 18.32 5.46
N ILE A 297 -59.63 19.08 6.54
CA ILE A 297 -60.51 20.18 6.96
C ILE A 297 -60.53 21.30 5.92
N HIS A 298 -59.40 21.64 5.32
CA HIS A 298 -59.34 22.68 4.30
C HIS A 298 -60.04 22.27 3.00
N GLN A 299 -59.84 21.04 2.53
CA GLN A 299 -60.52 20.49 1.34
C GLN A 299 -62.03 20.44 1.53
N THR A 300 -62.51 19.97 2.69
CA THR A 300 -63.94 19.97 3.00
C THR A 300 -64.51 21.39 3.01
N LYS A 301 -63.86 22.35 3.68
CA LYS A 301 -64.30 23.77 3.64
C LYS A 301 -64.32 24.36 2.22
N LYS A 302 -63.39 23.98 1.35
CA LYS A 302 -63.36 24.43 -0.05
C LYS A 302 -64.47 23.79 -0.90
N ALA A 303 -64.79 22.52 -0.65
CA ALA A 303 -65.85 21.80 -1.36
C ALA A 303 -67.27 22.20 -0.92
N TRP A 304 -67.42 22.74 0.30
CA TRP A 304 -68.69 23.21 0.86
C TRP A 304 -68.94 24.71 0.63
N LYS A 305 -68.12 25.34 -0.22
CA LYS A 305 -68.30 26.70 -0.76
C LYS A 305 -68.72 26.59 -2.21
#